data_AF-A0A2Z7D555-F1
#
_entry.id   AF-A0A2Z7D555-F1
#
_cell.length_a   1.000
_cell.length_b   1.000
_cell.length_c   1.000
_cell.angle_alpha   90.00
_cell.angle_beta   90.00
_cell.angle_gamma   90.00
#
_symmetry.space_group_name_H-M   'P 1'
#
loop_
_entity.id
_entity.type
_entity.pdbx_description
1 polymer ?
#
loop_
_entity_poly.entity_id
_entity_poly.type
_entity_poly.pdbx_seq_one_letter_code
_entity_poly.pdbx_strand_id
1 'polypeptide(L)'
;MHLLCCTLQNECVYTLYVQTGSVIKAGTDSKISVNMGDSTGNSVWISNLRNWGIMGPDHDYFERGNSDIFTGLGPCIESPICRLNVTSDGSGAHHGWFCDQIEVTSTGPHKGCSKSIFYVYRWLATDAPPYELSAFLDGCKDWGNWKTGPYVVRKPIGYDSE
;
A
#
# COMPACT_ATOMS: atom_id res chain seq x y z
N MET A 1 13.86 -27.56 -32.32
CA MET A 1 14.12 -26.29 -31.63
C MET A 1 12.78 -25.80 -31.09
N HIS A 2 12.41 -26.25 -29.89
CA HIS A 2 11.17 -25.81 -29.23
C HIS A 2 11.44 -24.40 -28.70
N LEU A 3 10.81 -23.40 -29.33
CA LEU A 3 10.65 -22.09 -28.74
C LEU A 3 9.78 -22.28 -27.50
N LEU A 4 10.42 -22.51 -26.36
CA LEU A 4 9.92 -22.02 -25.09
C LEU A 4 9.90 -20.50 -25.24
N CYS A 5 8.86 -19.97 -25.88
CA CYS A 5 8.44 -18.61 -25.60
C CYS A 5 8.22 -18.63 -24.10
N CYS A 6 9.17 -18.04 -23.38
CA CYS A 6 9.08 -17.77 -21.96
C CYS A 6 7.63 -17.40 -21.71
N THR A 7 6.92 -18.12 -20.84
CA THR A 7 5.67 -17.61 -20.30
C THR A 7 6.04 -16.29 -19.65
N LEU A 8 5.95 -15.19 -20.40
CA LEU A 8 6.12 -13.85 -19.90
C LEU A 8 5.03 -13.75 -18.85
N GLN A 9 5.41 -13.95 -17.59
CA GLN A 9 4.57 -13.53 -16.48
C GLN A 9 4.34 -12.05 -16.78
N ASN A 10 3.08 -11.69 -17.05
CA ASN A 10 2.68 -10.32 -17.32
C ASN A 10 2.85 -9.55 -16.02
N GLU A 11 4.08 -9.14 -15.73
CA GLU A 11 4.48 -8.51 -14.49
C GLU A 11 4.46 -7.00 -14.63
N CYS A 12 3.98 -6.36 -13.56
CA CYS A 12 3.95 -4.92 -13.42
C CYS A 12 4.84 -4.53 -12.25
N VAL A 13 5.43 -3.34 -12.37
CA VAL A 13 6.13 -2.68 -11.27
C VAL A 13 5.08 -1.96 -10.42
N TYR A 14 5.14 -2.23 -9.13
CA TYR A 14 4.34 -1.58 -8.12
C TYR A 14 5.26 -0.71 -7.27
N THR A 15 4.93 0.57 -7.13
CA THR A 15 5.64 1.50 -6.24
C THR A 15 4.68 2.00 -5.18
N LEU A 16 5.02 1.77 -3.92
CA LEU A 16 4.27 2.20 -2.76
C LEU A 16 5.00 3.34 -2.07
N TYR A 17 4.31 4.45 -1.85
CA TYR A 17 4.74 5.51 -0.93
C TYR A 17 3.91 5.38 0.34
N VAL A 18 4.57 5.07 1.45
CA VAL A 18 3.92 4.89 2.75
C VAL A 18 4.27 6.08 3.63
N GLN A 19 3.25 6.79 4.09
CA GLN A 19 3.40 7.88 5.04
C GLN A 19 3.10 7.36 6.45
N THR A 20 4.09 7.43 7.32
CA THR A 20 3.88 7.26 8.76
C THR A 20 3.48 8.61 9.37
N GLY A 21 2.47 8.59 10.23
CA GLY A 21 1.94 9.80 10.86
C GLY A 21 2.97 10.51 11.74
N SER A 22 2.74 11.79 12.02
CA SER A 22 3.60 12.63 12.84
C SER A 22 3.21 12.66 14.34
N VAL A 23 2.14 11.94 14.71
CA VAL A 23 1.69 11.81 16.10
C VAL A 23 2.76 11.13 16.97
N ILE A 24 2.73 11.39 18.27
CA ILE A 24 3.72 10.88 19.22
C ILE A 24 3.71 9.35 19.18
N LYS A 25 4.91 8.74 19.05
CA LYS A 25 5.11 7.28 18.95
C LYS A 25 4.42 6.60 17.76
N ALA A 26 4.27 7.30 16.64
CA ALA A 26 3.67 6.74 15.43
C ALA A 26 4.52 5.67 14.72
N GLY A 27 5.82 5.56 15.02
CA GLY A 27 6.74 4.67 14.33
C GLY A 27 6.69 3.23 14.81
N THR A 28 7.21 2.28 14.01
CA THR A 28 7.21 0.86 14.37
C THR A 28 8.38 0.04 13.82
N ASP A 29 8.78 -0.96 14.61
CA ASP A 29 9.72 -2.03 14.20
C ASP A 29 9.01 -3.30 13.70
N SER A 30 7.67 -3.34 13.72
CA SER A 30 6.89 -4.51 13.30
C SER A 30 7.07 -4.82 11.82
N LYS A 31 6.81 -6.08 11.44
CA LYS A 31 6.71 -6.43 10.02
C LYS A 31 5.36 -5.97 9.47
N ILE A 32 5.40 -5.22 8.38
CA ILE A 32 4.21 -4.74 7.70
C ILE A 32 3.97 -5.61 6.45
N SER A 33 2.77 -6.14 6.34
CA SER A 33 2.30 -6.90 5.18
C SER A 33 1.18 -6.16 4.46
N VAL A 34 1.10 -6.32 3.14
CA VAL A 34 0.15 -5.61 2.28
C VAL A 34 -0.46 -6.57 1.27
N ASN A 35 -1.80 -6.61 1.23
CA ASN A 35 -2.54 -7.18 0.12
C ASN A 35 -3.26 -6.05 -0.62
N MET A 36 -3.07 -5.95 -1.92
CA MET A 36 -3.69 -4.92 -2.74
C MET A 36 -4.35 -5.54 -3.97
N GLY A 37 -5.52 -5.04 -4.38
CA GLY A 37 -6.27 -5.66 -5.48
C GLY A 37 -7.27 -4.77 -6.18
N ASP A 38 -7.88 -5.31 -7.23
CA ASP A 38 -8.80 -4.59 -8.13
C ASP A 38 -10.26 -5.05 -8.03
N SER A 39 -11.15 -4.39 -8.78
CA SER A 39 -12.58 -4.72 -8.81
C SER A 39 -12.90 -6.08 -9.41
N THR A 40 -11.95 -6.71 -10.11
CA THR A 40 -12.14 -8.00 -10.80
C THR A 40 -11.66 -9.20 -9.97
N GLY A 41 -11.00 -8.95 -8.85
CA GLY A 41 -10.52 -9.99 -7.93
C GLY A 41 -9.02 -10.30 -8.06
N ASN A 42 -8.29 -9.60 -8.94
CA ASN A 42 -6.84 -9.73 -9.02
C ASN A 42 -6.20 -9.07 -7.80
N SER A 43 -5.08 -9.62 -7.33
CA SER A 43 -4.37 -9.11 -6.15
C SER A 43 -2.87 -9.35 -6.20
N VAL A 44 -2.12 -8.49 -5.51
CA VAL A 44 -0.70 -8.64 -5.21
C VAL A 44 -0.53 -8.72 -3.70
N TRP A 45 0.16 -9.76 -3.23
CA TRP A 45 0.46 -9.98 -1.82
C TRP A 45 1.94 -9.73 -1.54
N ILE A 46 2.20 -8.92 -0.52
CA ILE A 46 3.53 -8.57 -0.03
C ILE A 46 3.60 -8.99 1.44
N SER A 47 4.31 -10.07 1.71
CA SER A 47 4.38 -10.65 3.08
C SER A 47 5.21 -9.80 4.05
N ASN A 48 6.19 -9.05 3.56
CA ASN A 48 6.97 -8.09 4.31
C ASN A 48 7.38 -6.94 3.39
N LEU A 49 6.80 -5.77 3.61
CA LEU A 49 6.99 -4.59 2.78
C LEU A 49 8.44 -4.10 2.80
N ARG A 50 9.18 -4.30 3.90
CA ARG A 50 10.61 -3.98 4.01
C ARG A 50 11.45 -4.68 2.92
N ASN A 51 11.04 -5.85 2.43
CA ASN A 51 11.74 -6.56 1.36
C ASN A 51 11.66 -5.84 0.00
N TRP A 52 10.71 -4.93 -0.16
CA TRP A 52 10.56 -4.08 -1.35
C TRP A 52 11.19 -2.70 -1.13
N GLY A 53 11.80 -2.44 0.04
CA GLY A 53 12.38 -1.16 0.38
C GLY A 53 13.56 -0.81 -0.52
N ILE A 54 13.57 0.43 -1.02
CA ILE A 54 14.64 0.95 -1.87
C ILE A 54 15.38 2.15 -1.26
N MET A 55 15.11 2.42 0.02
CA MET A 55 15.86 3.40 0.78
C MET A 55 17.25 2.82 1.13
N GLY A 56 18.17 3.66 1.58
CA GLY A 56 19.56 3.26 1.86
C GLY A 56 19.69 2.05 2.81
N PRO A 57 20.85 1.38 2.83
CA PRO A 57 21.04 0.11 3.55
C PRO A 57 20.75 0.17 5.06
N ASP A 58 20.97 1.33 5.68
CA ASP A 58 20.73 1.56 7.11
C ASP A 58 19.47 2.40 7.38
N HIS A 59 18.59 2.53 6.38
CA HIS A 59 17.36 3.28 6.53
C HIS A 59 16.38 2.52 7.42
N ASP A 60 15.86 3.22 8.43
CA ASP A 60 14.81 2.68 9.28
C ASP A 60 13.43 3.09 8.77
N TYR A 61 12.69 2.08 8.35
CA TYR A 61 11.38 2.23 7.72
C TYR A 61 10.29 2.35 8.78
N PHE A 62 9.20 2.99 8.41
CA PHE A 62 7.99 3.16 9.22
C PHE A 62 8.20 4.03 10.45
N GLU A 63 9.15 4.96 10.38
CA GLU A 63 9.45 5.90 11.46
C GLU A 63 8.53 7.13 11.46
N ARG A 64 8.28 7.67 12.65
CA ARG A 64 7.36 8.80 12.86
C ARG A 64 7.65 9.96 11.91
N GLY A 65 6.65 10.36 11.12
CA GLY A 65 6.74 11.48 10.19
C GLY A 65 7.49 11.19 8.89
N ASN A 66 8.04 9.98 8.71
CA ASN A 66 8.77 9.62 7.50
C ASN A 66 7.83 9.17 6.38
N SER A 67 8.29 9.40 5.15
CA SER A 67 7.73 8.86 3.92
C SER A 67 8.70 7.82 3.37
N ASP A 68 8.23 6.59 3.24
CA ASP A 68 9.05 5.47 2.79
C ASP A 68 8.62 4.99 1.40
N ILE A 69 9.59 4.57 0.60
CA ILE A 69 9.36 4.12 -0.78
C ILE A 69 9.70 2.63 -0.90
N PHE A 70 8.76 1.89 -1.47
CA PHE A 70 8.89 0.46 -1.73
C PHE A 70 8.59 0.19 -3.20
N THR A 71 9.37 -0.66 -3.86
CA THR A 71 9.13 -1.07 -5.25
C THR A 71 9.31 -2.57 -5.41
N GLY A 72 8.46 -3.19 -6.23
CA GLY A 72 8.54 -4.62 -6.50
C GLY A 72 7.73 -5.06 -7.70
N LEU A 73 7.95 -6.31 -8.10
CA LEU A 73 7.25 -6.95 -9.21
C LEU A 73 6.08 -7.78 -8.69
N GLY A 74 4.99 -7.79 -9.43
CA GLY A 74 3.85 -8.66 -9.19
C GLY A 74 3.02 -8.87 -10.47
N PRO A 75 2.04 -9.78 -10.45
CA PRO A 75 1.13 -9.97 -11.57
C PRO A 75 0.44 -8.65 -11.91
N CYS A 76 0.45 -8.27 -13.18
CA CYS A 76 -0.19 -7.05 -13.61
C CYS A 76 -1.69 -7.04 -13.33
N ILE A 77 -2.15 -5.88 -12.87
CA ILE A 77 -3.56 -5.58 -12.61
C ILE A 77 -3.98 -4.49 -13.61
N GLU A 78 -5.08 -4.70 -14.33
CA GLU A 78 -5.55 -3.79 -15.40
C GLU A 78 -6.33 -2.60 -14.86
N SER A 79 -7.11 -2.81 -13.81
CA SER A 79 -7.84 -1.72 -13.14
C SER A 79 -6.97 -1.15 -12.02
N PRO A 80 -7.04 0.16 -11.75
CA PRO A 80 -6.47 0.74 -10.55
C PRO A 80 -6.86 -0.06 -9.31
N ILE A 81 -5.88 -0.12 -8.43
CA ILE A 81 -5.97 -0.82 -7.17
C ILE A 81 -7.01 -0.09 -6.32
N CYS A 82 -8.10 -0.77 -6.02
CA CYS A 82 -9.22 -0.21 -5.27
C CYS A 82 -9.44 -0.89 -3.92
N ARG A 83 -8.69 -1.96 -3.62
CA ARG A 83 -8.63 -2.60 -2.31
C ARG A 83 -7.24 -2.59 -1.72
N LEU A 84 -7.16 -2.34 -0.42
CA LEU A 84 -5.94 -2.43 0.37
C LEU A 84 -6.26 -3.12 1.71
N ASN A 85 -5.48 -4.14 2.05
CA ASN A 85 -5.35 -4.67 3.40
C ASN A 85 -3.90 -4.46 3.85
N VAL A 86 -3.68 -3.58 4.82
CA VAL A 86 -2.37 -3.39 5.45
C VAL A 86 -2.41 -3.98 6.86
N THR A 87 -1.41 -4.77 7.24
CA THR A 87 -1.38 -5.48 8.52
C THR A 87 0.02 -5.41 9.14
N SER A 88 0.09 -4.96 10.39
CA SER A 88 1.26 -5.10 11.27
C SER A 88 1.24 -6.48 11.93
N ASP A 89 2.41 -7.11 12.08
CA ASP A 89 2.54 -8.36 12.85
C ASP A 89 2.55 -8.13 14.37
N GLY A 90 2.57 -6.88 14.83
CA GLY A 90 2.52 -6.52 16.24
C GLY A 90 3.78 -6.91 17.03
N SER A 91 4.90 -7.19 16.35
CA SER A 91 6.16 -7.56 17.00
C SER A 91 7.01 -6.34 17.39
N GLY A 92 7.93 -6.53 18.34
CA GLY A 92 8.83 -5.47 18.83
C GLY A 92 8.31 -4.72 20.06
N ALA A 93 9.14 -3.85 20.64
CA ALA A 93 8.79 -3.05 21.82
C ALA A 93 7.94 -1.82 21.48
N HIS A 94 7.94 -1.42 20.21
CA HIS A 94 7.18 -0.30 19.64
C HIS A 94 6.34 -0.80 18.47
N HIS A 95 5.41 -1.70 18.76
CA HIS A 95 4.62 -2.41 17.74
C HIS A 95 3.42 -1.60 17.22
N GLY A 96 3.01 -0.56 17.93
CA GLY A 96 1.92 0.32 17.50
C GLY A 96 2.37 1.28 16.41
N TRP A 97 1.74 1.22 15.24
CA TRP A 97 2.08 2.05 14.09
C TRP A 97 0.92 2.96 13.71
N PHE A 98 1.15 4.26 13.55
CA PHE A 98 0.14 5.15 12.96
C PHE A 98 0.42 5.32 11.47
N CYS A 99 -0.35 4.60 10.65
CA CYS A 99 -0.30 4.73 9.20
C CYS A 99 -1.21 5.88 8.75
N ASP A 100 -0.64 6.87 8.08
CA ASP A 100 -1.38 8.02 7.57
C ASP A 100 -2.01 7.69 6.22
N GLN A 101 -1.18 7.43 5.21
CA GLN A 101 -1.63 7.06 3.88
C GLN A 101 -0.66 6.11 3.17
N ILE A 102 -1.20 5.38 2.19
CA ILE A 102 -0.44 4.55 1.26
C ILE A 102 -0.85 4.94 -0.16
N GLU A 103 0.09 5.47 -0.93
CA GLU A 103 -0.08 5.67 -2.36
C GLU A 103 0.53 4.49 -3.11
N VAL A 104 -0.21 3.93 -4.08
CA VAL A 104 0.26 2.83 -4.91
C VAL A 104 0.19 3.24 -6.37
N THR A 105 1.32 3.13 -7.05
CA THR A 105 1.42 3.25 -8.51
C THR A 105 1.68 1.88 -9.11
N SER A 106 0.97 1.53 -10.18
CA SER A 106 1.23 0.33 -10.98
C SER A 106 1.53 0.70 -12.42
N THR A 107 2.60 0.13 -12.97
CA THR A 107 3.04 0.35 -14.35
C THR A 107 3.49 -0.97 -14.97
N GLY A 108 3.24 -1.16 -16.26
CA GLY A 108 3.68 -2.36 -16.97
C GLY A 108 3.90 -2.10 -18.47
N PRO A 109 4.60 -3.01 -19.17
CA PRO A 109 4.80 -2.89 -20.61
C PRO A 109 3.45 -2.78 -21.34
N HIS A 110 3.29 -1.74 -22.16
CA HIS A 110 2.06 -1.47 -22.92
C HIS A 110 0.79 -1.29 -22.07
N LYS A 111 0.93 -0.99 -20.77
CA LYS A 111 -0.19 -0.67 -19.87
C LYS A 111 -0.15 0.78 -19.43
N GLY A 112 -1.34 1.34 -19.19
CA GLY A 112 -1.47 2.66 -18.59
C GLY A 112 -0.91 2.67 -17.17
N CYS A 113 -0.33 3.80 -16.76
CA CYS A 113 0.00 4.02 -15.36
C CYS A 113 -1.30 4.18 -14.56
N SER A 114 -1.44 3.42 -13.48
CA SER A 114 -2.52 3.63 -12.51
C SER A 114 -1.93 4.09 -11.19
N LYS A 115 -2.62 5.03 -10.55
CA LYS A 115 -2.23 5.56 -9.23
C LYS A 115 -3.46 5.56 -8.32
N SER A 116 -3.29 5.03 -7.12
CA SER A 116 -4.34 4.96 -6.11
C SER A 116 -3.81 5.47 -4.77
N ILE A 117 -4.62 6.20 -4.02
CA ILE A 117 -4.26 6.75 -2.70
C ILE A 117 -5.25 6.20 -1.68
N PHE A 118 -4.72 5.56 -0.64
CA PHE A 118 -5.48 5.00 0.46
C PHE A 118 -5.18 5.79 1.73
N TYR A 119 -6.16 6.53 2.24
CA TYR A 119 -6.02 7.20 3.54
C TYR A 119 -6.37 6.22 4.65
N VAL A 120 -5.34 5.63 5.25
CA VAL A 120 -5.48 4.66 6.35
C VAL A 120 -5.86 5.38 7.64
N TYR A 121 -5.13 6.47 7.95
CA TYR A 121 -5.35 7.43 9.02
C TYR A 121 -5.81 6.82 10.35
N ARG A 122 -5.10 5.79 10.82
CA ARG A 122 -5.40 5.12 12.09
C ARG A 122 -4.19 4.38 12.64
N TRP A 123 -4.27 4.04 13.93
CA TRP A 123 -3.35 3.10 14.56
C TRP A 123 -3.58 1.68 14.03
N LEU A 124 -2.50 0.99 13.69
CA LEU A 124 -2.38 -0.45 13.62
C LEU A 124 -1.63 -0.91 14.86
N ALA A 125 -2.37 -1.15 15.95
CA ALA A 125 -1.81 -1.32 17.28
C ALA A 125 -2.75 -2.13 18.16
N THR A 126 -2.22 -2.79 19.19
CA THR A 126 -3.03 -3.46 20.23
C THR A 126 -3.22 -2.60 21.48
N ASP A 127 -2.49 -1.49 21.59
CA ASP A 127 -2.46 -0.59 22.74
C ASP A 127 -3.02 0.82 22.44
N ALA A 128 -3.43 1.08 21.19
CA ALA A 128 -4.13 2.30 20.79
C ALA A 128 -5.41 1.97 20.01
N PRO A 129 -6.53 2.70 20.22
CA PRO A 129 -7.74 2.54 19.41
C PRO A 129 -7.41 2.68 17.92
N PRO A 130 -7.94 1.79 17.06
CA PRO A 130 -9.03 0.83 17.26
C PRO A 130 -8.68 -0.50 17.96
N TYR A 131 -7.45 -0.70 18.42
CA TYR A 131 -6.95 -1.98 18.94
C TYR A 131 -6.92 -3.10 17.87
N GLU A 132 -6.74 -2.72 16.62
CA GLU A 132 -6.63 -3.62 15.47
C GLU A 132 -5.23 -3.49 14.87
N LEU A 133 -4.63 -4.61 14.46
CA LEU A 133 -3.34 -4.62 13.74
C LEU A 133 -3.50 -4.52 12.22
N SER A 134 -4.75 -4.49 11.72
CA SER A 134 -5.06 -4.46 10.29
C SER A 134 -6.00 -3.32 9.94
N ALA A 135 -5.83 -2.77 8.73
CA ALA A 135 -6.82 -1.88 8.11
C ALA A 135 -7.18 -2.41 6.72
N PHE A 136 -8.49 -2.64 6.53
CA PHE A 136 -9.07 -3.03 5.25
C PHE A 136 -9.85 -1.85 4.64
N LEU A 137 -9.46 -1.44 3.44
CA LEU A 137 -10.08 -0.38 2.67
C LEU A 137 -10.54 -0.96 1.33
N ASP A 138 -11.84 -0.83 1.03
CA ASP A 138 -12.44 -1.30 -0.23
C ASP A 138 -13.23 -0.16 -0.88
N GLY A 139 -12.66 0.40 -1.94
CA GLY A 139 -13.30 1.39 -2.80
C GLY A 139 -13.89 0.79 -4.07
N CYS A 140 -13.73 -0.51 -4.36
CA CYS A 140 -13.98 -1.06 -5.70
C CYS A 140 -15.41 -0.87 -6.25
N LYS A 141 -16.39 -0.60 -5.39
CA LYS A 141 -17.76 -0.24 -5.80
C LYS A 141 -17.86 1.12 -6.48
N ASP A 142 -17.01 2.07 -6.10
CA ASP A 142 -16.99 3.43 -6.62
C ASP A 142 -16.10 3.59 -7.86
N TRP A 143 -15.44 2.50 -8.29
CA TRP A 143 -14.53 2.46 -9.44
C TRP A 143 -15.16 3.03 -10.73
N GLY A 144 -16.42 2.71 -11.02
CA GLY A 144 -17.12 3.19 -12.22
C GLY A 144 -17.32 4.71 -12.31
N ASN A 145 -17.15 5.43 -11.19
CA ASN A 145 -17.28 6.88 -11.13
C ASN A 145 -15.93 7.60 -11.34
N TRP A 146 -14.81 6.87 -11.36
CA TRP A 146 -13.50 7.46 -11.61
C TRP A 146 -13.38 7.92 -13.07
N LYS A 147 -12.89 9.14 -13.27
CA LYS A 147 -12.76 9.76 -14.60
C LYS A 147 -11.30 9.99 -14.97
N THR A 148 -10.54 10.66 -14.12
CA THR A 148 -9.14 11.04 -14.35
C THR A 148 -8.40 11.29 -13.04
N GLY A 149 -7.07 11.13 -13.02
CA GLY A 149 -6.22 11.41 -11.86
C GLY A 149 -6.08 10.23 -10.89
N PRO A 150 -5.48 10.41 -9.70
CA PRO A 150 -5.37 9.36 -8.70
C PRO A 150 -6.73 8.84 -8.25
N TYR A 151 -6.87 7.52 -8.12
CA TYR A 151 -8.04 6.90 -7.51
C TYR A 151 -7.96 6.97 -5.98
N VAL A 152 -8.85 7.69 -5.32
CA VAL A 152 -8.77 7.94 -3.86
C VAL A 152 -9.76 7.06 -3.10
N VAL A 153 -9.27 6.31 -2.12
CA VAL A 153 -10.07 5.42 -1.25
C VAL A 153 -10.00 5.92 0.19
N ARG A 154 -11.20 6.24 0.73
CA ARG A 154 -11.44 7.07 1.93
C ARG A 154 -10.82 8.47 1.78
N LYS A 155 -11.61 9.53 1.89
CA LYS A 155 -11.08 10.86 2.18
C LYS A 155 -11.08 11.05 3.70
N PRO A 156 -10.03 11.65 4.31
CA PRO A 156 -10.12 12.06 5.70
C PRO A 156 -11.34 12.97 5.88
N ILE A 157 -12.16 12.70 6.90
CA ILE A 157 -13.29 13.58 7.25
C ILE A 157 -12.67 14.95 7.59
N GLY A 158 -12.99 15.97 6.79
CA GLY A 158 -12.41 17.32 6.91
C GLY A 158 -11.44 17.73 5.79
N TYR A 159 -11.21 16.89 4.78
CA TYR A 159 -10.44 17.20 3.57
C TYR A 159 -11.35 17.38 2.33
N ASP A 160 -12.49 18.06 2.53
CA ASP A 160 -13.31 18.58 1.43
C ASP A 160 -13.12 20.10 1.33
N SER A 161 -12.79 20.56 0.12
CA SER A 161 -12.69 21.93 -0.39
C SER A 161 -11.61 22.86 0.17
N GLU A 162 -10.53 23.01 -0.60
CA GLU A 162 -10.26 24.27 -1.32
C GLU A 162 -10.08 23.97 -2.81
#